data_AF-A0A7G8BLH6-F1
#
_entry.id   AF-A0A7G8BLH6-F1
#
_cell.length_a   1.000
_cell.length_b   1.000
_cell.length_c   1.000
_cell.angle_alpha   90.00
_cell.angle_beta   90.00
_cell.angle_gamma   90.00
#
_symmetry.space_group_name_H-M   'P 1'
#
loop_
_entity.id
_entity.type
_entity.pdbx_description
1 polymer ?
#
loop_
_entity_poly.entity_id
_entity_poly.type
_entity_poly.pdbx_seq_one_letter_code
_entity_poly.pdbx_strand_id
1 'polypeptide(L)'
;MLAQLQSVDERGIQYATAADFCEIFAKEMHSLYLLSFLLTADKDKAEQCFVGGLGECVKGISAFMEWSRLWARRAIIKQAILMMRPAPEDRDYWSPISAKGTAAPLKNSLFAAILSLCTFERFVFVLSILEGQSDGDCLSLLKCSRRDLMIARELALRFLATADKGGDHLHEALYAWRTFLSSPRWPEW
;
A
#
# COMPACT_ATOMS: atom_id res chain seq x y z
N MET A 1 -44.14 24.14 34.87
CA MET A 1 -44.67 23.09 33.98
C MET A 1 -43.83 23.09 32.72
N LEU A 2 -43.09 22.00 32.52
CA LEU A 2 -42.38 21.53 31.32
C LEU A 2 -41.16 22.29 30.78
N ALA A 3 -40.02 21.64 31.05
CA ALA A 3 -38.79 21.65 30.28
C ALA A 3 -39.00 21.46 28.77
N GLN A 4 -38.15 22.08 27.96
CA GLN A 4 -37.64 21.45 26.75
C GLN A 4 -36.12 21.60 26.70
N LEU A 5 -35.48 20.50 27.07
CA LEU A 5 -34.11 20.14 26.72
C LEU A 5 -34.01 20.10 25.19
N GLN A 6 -33.25 21.03 24.60
CA GLN A 6 -32.60 20.73 23.34
C GLN A 6 -31.22 20.18 23.67
N SER A 7 -31.12 18.85 23.66
CA SER A 7 -29.84 18.15 23.66
C SER A 7 -29.09 18.54 22.39
N VAL A 8 -28.08 19.38 22.54
CA VAL A 8 -27.01 19.47 21.56
C VAL A 8 -26.35 18.09 21.56
N ASP A 9 -26.49 17.35 20.45
CA ASP A 9 -25.74 16.12 20.19
C ASP A 9 -24.25 16.50 20.04
N GLU A 10 -23.59 16.70 21.18
CA GLU A 10 -22.13 16.76 21.27
C GLU A 10 -21.57 15.34 21.03
N ARG A 11 -21.65 14.86 19.79
CA ARG A 11 -20.71 13.85 19.31
C ARG A 11 -19.36 14.55 19.15
N GLY A 12 -18.71 14.76 20.29
CA GLY A 12 -17.38 15.35 20.38
C GLY A 12 -16.44 14.67 19.39
N ILE A 13 -15.74 15.48 18.61
CA ILE A 13 -14.81 15.01 17.59
C ILE A 13 -13.72 14.18 18.30
N GLN A 14 -13.83 12.85 18.23
CA GLN A 14 -12.91 11.96 18.93
C GLN A 14 -11.65 11.77 18.07
N TYR A 15 -10.55 12.30 18.58
CA TYR A 15 -9.24 12.16 17.97
C TYR A 15 -8.57 10.86 18.42
N ALA A 16 -7.85 10.23 17.49
CA ALA A 16 -7.07 9.03 17.75
C ALA A 16 -5.88 9.35 18.67
N THR A 17 -5.77 8.58 19.73
CA THR A 17 -4.62 8.54 20.63
C THR A 17 -3.55 7.58 20.10
N ALA A 18 -2.37 7.61 20.73
CA ALA A 18 -1.33 6.62 20.45
C ALA A 18 -1.81 5.17 20.67
N ALA A 19 -2.65 4.95 21.69
CA ALA A 19 -3.21 3.63 21.98
C ALA A 19 -4.15 3.15 20.86
N ASP A 20 -4.96 4.05 20.30
CA ASP A 20 -5.85 3.74 19.18
C ASP A 20 -5.05 3.32 17.94
N PHE A 21 -3.94 4.00 17.63
CA PHE A 21 -3.06 3.60 16.53
C PHE A 21 -2.37 2.27 16.78
N CYS A 22 -1.90 1.99 18.00
CA CYS A 22 -1.37 0.67 18.34
C CYS A 22 -2.43 -0.43 18.14
N GLU A 23 -3.67 -0.19 18.55
CA GLU A 23 -4.77 -1.13 18.37
C GLU A 23 -5.10 -1.34 16.88
N ILE A 24 -5.09 -0.30 16.07
CA ILE A 24 -5.31 -0.39 14.62
C ILE A 24 -4.19 -1.18 13.95
N PHE A 25 -2.94 -0.88 14.27
CA PHE A 25 -1.79 -1.61 13.72
C PHE A 25 -1.79 -3.07 14.16
N ALA A 26 -2.26 -3.38 15.37
CA ALA A 26 -2.45 -4.76 15.80
C ALA A 26 -3.60 -5.46 15.04
N LYS A 27 -4.76 -4.80 14.91
CA LYS A 27 -5.94 -5.34 14.20
C LYS A 27 -5.71 -5.51 12.70
N GLU A 28 -4.96 -4.60 12.08
CA GLU A 28 -4.64 -4.60 10.65
C GLU A 28 -3.20 -5.03 10.36
N MET A 29 -2.55 -5.73 11.29
CA MET A 29 -1.13 -6.07 11.19
C MET A 29 -0.82 -6.78 9.87
N HIS A 30 -1.64 -7.75 9.47
CA HIS A 30 -1.41 -8.51 8.25
C HIS A 30 -1.51 -7.64 6.97
N SER A 31 -2.54 -6.81 6.84
CA SER A 31 -2.73 -5.96 5.65
C SER A 31 -1.68 -4.85 5.57
N LEU A 32 -1.36 -4.21 6.70
CA LEU A 32 -0.36 -3.13 6.77
C LEU A 32 1.07 -3.67 6.59
N TYR A 33 1.38 -4.84 7.13
CA TYR A 33 2.66 -5.51 6.88
C TYR A 33 2.77 -5.98 5.42
N LEU A 34 1.70 -6.54 4.85
CA LEU A 34 1.67 -6.93 3.44
C LEU A 34 1.90 -5.72 2.52
N LEU A 35 1.25 -4.59 2.80
CA LEU A 35 1.49 -3.35 2.07
C LEU A 35 2.96 -2.91 2.20
N SER A 36 3.52 -2.96 3.42
CA SER A 36 4.93 -2.67 3.67
C SER A 36 5.85 -3.57 2.83
N PHE A 37 5.54 -4.87 2.76
CA PHE A 37 6.33 -5.85 2.05
C PHE A 37 6.20 -5.74 0.52
N LEU A 38 5.01 -5.46 0.00
CA LEU A 38 4.79 -5.20 -1.42
C LEU A 38 5.55 -3.97 -1.90
N LEU A 39 5.64 -2.91 -1.08
CA LEU A 39 6.37 -1.70 -1.45
C LEU A 39 7.90 -1.93 -1.38
N THR A 40 8.38 -2.61 -0.35
CA THR A 40 9.82 -2.76 -0.08
C THR A 40 10.48 -3.95 -0.78
N ALA A 41 9.72 -4.99 -1.12
CA ALA A 41 10.17 -6.27 -1.68
C ALA A 41 11.27 -6.98 -0.87
N ASP A 42 11.41 -6.63 0.40
CA ASP A 42 12.43 -7.13 1.31
C ASP A 42 11.82 -7.21 2.70
N LYS A 43 11.98 -8.35 3.38
CA LYS A 43 11.30 -8.61 4.66
C LYS A 43 11.80 -7.70 5.78
N ASP A 44 13.11 -7.45 5.83
CA ASP A 44 13.72 -6.63 6.87
C ASP A 44 13.33 -5.16 6.69
N LYS A 45 13.31 -4.70 5.43
CA LYS A 45 12.80 -3.36 5.10
C LYS A 45 11.30 -3.24 5.33
N ALA A 46 10.52 -4.29 5.10
CA ALA A 46 9.09 -4.29 5.38
C ALA A 46 8.81 -4.10 6.87
N GLU A 47 9.55 -4.78 7.73
CA GLU A 47 9.44 -4.61 9.19
C GLU A 47 9.82 -3.18 9.62
N GLN A 48 10.93 -2.66 9.12
CA GLN A 48 11.34 -1.27 9.37
C GLN A 48 10.31 -0.26 8.86
N CYS A 49 9.69 -0.54 7.71
CA CYS A 49 8.61 0.28 7.16
C CYS A 49 7.39 0.29 8.10
N PHE A 50 7.01 -0.89 8.57
CA PHE A 50 5.84 -1.08 9.43
C PHE A 50 6.01 -0.35 10.77
N VAL A 51 7.14 -0.59 11.45
CA VAL A 51 7.46 0.05 12.73
C VAL A 51 7.65 1.56 12.55
N GLY A 52 8.28 2.00 11.47
CA GLY A 52 8.44 3.41 11.14
C GLY A 52 7.11 4.12 10.91
N GLY A 53 6.18 3.50 10.18
CA GLY A 53 4.84 4.05 9.94
C GLY A 53 3.99 4.15 11.21
N LEU A 54 4.06 3.14 12.10
CA LEU A 54 3.45 3.22 13.43
C LEU A 54 4.01 4.42 14.22
N GLY A 55 5.35 4.58 14.18
CA GLY A 55 6.03 5.72 14.80
C GLY A 55 5.60 7.07 14.25
N GLU A 56 5.30 7.20 12.95
CA GLU A 56 4.74 8.43 12.35
C GLU A 56 3.33 8.70 12.89
N CYS A 57 2.45 7.70 12.93
CA CYS A 57 1.07 7.84 13.42
C CYS A 57 1.02 8.28 14.90
N VAL A 58 1.87 7.69 15.74
CA VAL A 58 1.92 8.01 17.18
C VAL A 58 2.44 9.43 17.44
N LYS A 59 3.31 9.96 16.57
CA LYS A 59 3.86 11.32 16.69
C LYS A 59 3.00 12.39 16.00
N GLY A 60 2.09 11.99 15.11
CA GLY A 60 1.20 12.87 14.36
C GLY A 60 0.03 13.38 15.20
N ILE A 61 -0.27 14.68 15.09
CA ILE A 61 -1.39 15.30 15.81
C ILE A 61 -2.71 14.79 15.21
N SER A 62 -3.41 14.00 16.02
CA SER A 62 -4.87 13.85 16.08
C SER A 62 -5.58 13.60 14.73
N ALA A 63 -5.44 12.39 14.17
CA ALA A 63 -6.37 11.94 13.14
C ALA A 63 -7.73 11.69 13.77
N PHE A 64 -8.82 12.10 13.12
CA PHE A 64 -10.16 11.71 13.55
C PHE A 64 -10.29 10.18 13.50
N MET A 65 -10.81 9.56 14.57
CA MET A 65 -10.82 8.10 14.75
C MET A 65 -11.41 7.32 13.56
N GLU A 66 -12.39 7.89 12.87
CA GLU A 66 -13.04 7.27 11.71
C GLU A 66 -12.11 7.12 10.49
N TRP A 67 -11.08 7.96 10.38
CA TRP A 67 -10.11 7.95 9.27
C TRP A 67 -8.78 7.29 9.64
N SER A 68 -8.67 6.77 10.85
CA SER A 68 -7.44 6.25 11.44
C SER A 68 -6.80 5.12 10.60
N ARG A 69 -7.61 4.27 9.97
CA ARG A 69 -7.15 3.22 9.02
C ARG A 69 -6.49 3.79 7.77
N LEU A 70 -7.09 4.85 7.19
CA LEU A 70 -6.52 5.54 6.02
C LEU A 70 -5.21 6.25 6.38
N TRP A 71 -5.12 6.79 7.61
CA TRP A 71 -3.88 7.36 8.13
C TRP A 71 -2.79 6.31 8.34
N ALA A 72 -3.12 5.14 8.88
CA ALA A 72 -2.16 4.04 9.04
C ALA A 72 -1.57 3.61 7.68
N ARG A 73 -2.40 3.37 6.67
CA ARG A 73 -1.94 3.05 5.31
C ARG A 73 -1.09 4.17 4.70
N ARG A 74 -1.51 5.43 4.85
CA ARG A 74 -0.75 6.58 4.35
C ARG A 74 0.62 6.71 5.03
N ALA A 75 0.71 6.41 6.33
CA ALA A 75 1.98 6.40 7.05
C ALA A 75 2.92 5.31 6.54
N ILE A 76 2.41 4.09 6.30
CA ILE A 76 3.19 3.02 5.64
C ILE A 76 3.72 3.49 4.27
N ILE A 77 2.85 4.06 3.43
CA ILE A 77 3.23 4.52 2.09
C ILE A 77 4.32 5.59 2.16
N LYS A 78 4.16 6.61 3.02
CA LYS A 78 5.16 7.66 3.19
C LYS A 78 6.48 7.10 3.69
N GLN A 79 6.45 6.22 4.68
CA GLN A 79 7.65 5.60 5.23
C GLN A 79 8.37 4.78 4.14
N ALA A 80 7.63 4.00 3.35
CA ALA A 80 8.19 3.25 2.23
C ALA A 80 8.84 4.17 1.18
N ILE A 81 8.19 5.29 0.82
CA ILE A 81 8.74 6.28 -0.12
C ILE A 81 10.05 6.87 0.40
N LEU A 82 10.09 7.24 1.69
CA LEU A 82 11.30 7.80 2.30
C LEU A 82 12.48 6.82 2.28
N MET A 83 12.21 5.54 2.55
CA MET A 83 13.23 4.49 2.60
C MET A 83 13.70 4.04 1.22
N MET A 84 12.76 3.84 0.29
CA MET A 84 13.05 3.24 -1.02
C MET A 84 13.38 4.27 -2.10
N ARG A 85 12.96 5.53 -1.91
CA ARG A 85 13.14 6.65 -2.86
C ARG A 85 12.81 6.24 -4.30
N PRO A 86 11.59 5.75 -4.56
CA PRO A 86 11.19 5.32 -5.90
C PRO A 86 11.31 6.50 -6.86
N ALA A 87 12.11 6.33 -7.91
CA ALA A 87 12.31 7.33 -8.94
C ALA A 87 12.26 6.66 -10.32
N PRO A 88 11.72 7.33 -11.35
CA PRO A 88 11.83 6.84 -12.71
C PRO A 88 13.31 6.63 -13.04
N GLU A 89 13.69 5.42 -13.45
CA GLU A 89 15.05 5.18 -13.93
C GLU A 89 15.27 5.85 -15.29
N ASP A 90 16.49 6.32 -15.54
CA ASP A 90 16.89 6.72 -16.89
C ASP A 90 16.80 5.50 -17.80
N ARG A 91 15.90 5.59 -18.78
CA ARG A 91 15.39 4.48 -19.60
C ARG A 91 16.45 3.80 -20.48
N ASP A 92 17.68 4.31 -20.47
CA ASP A 92 18.79 3.81 -21.28
C ASP A 92 19.32 2.44 -20.79
N TYR A 93 18.90 1.98 -19.61
CA TYR A 93 19.33 0.70 -19.03
C TYR A 93 18.22 -0.34 -18.85
N TRP A 94 17.07 -0.18 -19.52
CA TRP A 94 16.01 -1.20 -19.46
C TRP A 94 16.36 -2.41 -20.34
N SER A 95 17.28 -3.25 -19.86
CA SER A 95 17.39 -4.63 -20.31
C SER A 95 16.30 -5.44 -19.60
N PRO A 96 15.48 -6.25 -20.30
CA PRO A 96 14.41 -7.05 -19.69
C PRO A 96 14.90 -8.14 -18.71
N ILE A 97 16.17 -8.14 -18.33
CA ILE A 97 16.86 -9.18 -17.58
C ILE A 97 17.85 -8.53 -16.61
N SER A 98 17.35 -7.87 -15.57
CA SER A 98 18.10 -7.76 -14.32
C SER A 98 17.26 -8.28 -13.16
N ALA A 99 16.64 -9.45 -13.37
CA ALA A 99 16.31 -10.35 -12.28
C ALA A 99 17.61 -10.94 -11.73
N LYS A 100 18.46 -10.10 -11.12
CA LYS A 100 19.64 -10.56 -10.38
C LYS A 100 19.20 -10.92 -8.97
N GLY A 101 18.48 -12.03 -8.89
CA GLY A 101 18.04 -12.65 -7.65
C GLY A 101 17.87 -14.14 -7.91
N THR A 102 18.89 -14.93 -7.58
CA THR A 102 18.83 -16.39 -7.57
C THR A 102 17.77 -16.84 -6.57
N ALA A 103 16.57 -17.13 -7.05
CA ALA A 103 15.60 -17.95 -6.33
C ALA A 103 14.90 -18.83 -7.36
N ALA A 104 14.92 -20.15 -7.10
CA ALA A 104 14.17 -21.15 -7.85
C ALA A 104 12.72 -20.70 -8.08
N PRO A 105 12.05 -21.14 -9.18
CA PRO A 105 10.74 -20.64 -9.56
C PRO A 105 9.72 -21.00 -8.47
N LEU A 106 9.46 -20.06 -7.57
CA LEU A 106 8.32 -20.11 -6.68
C LEU A 106 7.09 -19.96 -7.57
N LYS A 107 6.57 -21.12 -8.06
CA LYS A 107 5.32 -21.31 -8.81
C LYS A 107 4.63 -19.99 -9.17
N ASN A 108 4.85 -19.50 -10.39
CA ASN A 108 4.22 -18.33 -11.05
C ASN A 108 3.10 -17.65 -10.23
N SER A 109 3.48 -17.00 -9.12
CA SER A 109 2.51 -16.35 -8.24
C SER A 109 2.56 -14.87 -8.52
N LEU A 110 1.40 -14.26 -8.71
CA LEU A 110 1.28 -12.82 -8.92
C LEU A 110 2.03 -12.03 -7.84
N PHE A 111 2.02 -12.54 -6.61
CA PHE A 111 2.79 -12.00 -5.49
C PHE A 111 4.29 -11.93 -5.77
N ALA A 112 4.93 -13.05 -6.15
CA ALA A 112 6.36 -13.08 -6.47
C ALA A 112 6.71 -12.20 -7.68
N ALA A 113 5.80 -12.12 -8.66
CA ALA A 113 5.95 -11.25 -9.81
C ALA A 113 5.94 -9.76 -9.41
N ILE A 114 5.03 -9.33 -8.53
CA ILE A 114 5.00 -7.95 -8.02
C ILE A 114 6.29 -7.61 -7.28
N LEU A 115 6.81 -8.51 -6.44
CA LEU A 115 8.07 -8.29 -5.73
C LEU A 115 9.28 -8.17 -6.68
N SER A 116 9.19 -8.77 -7.86
CA SER A 116 10.24 -8.75 -8.89
C SER A 116 10.22 -7.51 -9.78
N LEU A 117 9.18 -6.66 -9.68
CA LEU A 117 9.13 -5.38 -10.38
C LEU A 117 10.27 -4.46 -9.92
N CYS A 118 10.76 -3.62 -10.82
CA CYS A 118 11.64 -2.52 -10.45
C CYS A 118 10.94 -1.58 -9.46
N THR A 119 11.71 -0.92 -8.60
CA THR A 119 11.17 -0.21 -7.43
C THR A 119 10.12 0.84 -7.83
N PHE A 120 10.34 1.60 -8.89
CA PHE A 120 9.39 2.63 -9.32
C PHE A 120 8.08 2.03 -9.84
N GLU A 121 8.16 1.06 -10.75
CA GLU A 121 7.02 0.32 -11.31
C GLU A 121 6.21 -0.37 -10.22
N ARG A 122 6.90 -0.96 -9.23
CA ARG A 122 6.25 -1.59 -8.08
C ARG A 122 5.46 -0.58 -7.26
N PHE A 123 6.04 0.57 -6.94
CA PHE A 123 5.32 1.63 -6.22
C PHE A 123 4.14 2.15 -7.03
N VAL A 124 4.32 2.40 -8.33
CA VAL A 124 3.23 2.86 -9.21
C VAL A 124 2.09 1.84 -9.25
N PHE A 125 2.41 0.56 -9.41
CA PHE A 125 1.42 -0.51 -9.43
C PHE A 125 0.68 -0.63 -8.09
N VAL A 126 1.42 -0.72 -6.98
CA VAL A 126 0.81 -0.85 -5.65
C VAL A 126 -0.06 0.36 -5.32
N LEU A 127 0.41 1.59 -5.54
CA LEU A 127 -0.35 2.79 -5.20
C LEU A 127 -1.58 2.97 -6.10
N SER A 128 -1.42 2.87 -7.42
CA SER A 128 -2.51 3.21 -8.34
C SER A 128 -3.51 2.07 -8.58
N ILE A 129 -3.08 0.81 -8.47
CA ILE A 129 -3.93 -0.34 -8.74
C ILE A 129 -4.40 -0.99 -7.44
N LEU A 130 -3.50 -1.36 -6.54
CA LEU A 130 -3.86 -2.10 -5.32
C LEU A 130 -4.49 -1.21 -4.25
N GLU A 131 -3.88 -0.06 -3.97
CA GLU A 131 -4.39 0.92 -3.00
C GLU A 131 -5.40 1.90 -3.64
N GLY A 132 -5.61 1.82 -4.96
CA GLY A 132 -6.61 2.61 -5.69
C GLY A 132 -6.44 4.13 -5.56
N GLN A 133 -5.22 4.61 -5.31
CA GLN A 133 -4.93 6.04 -5.20
C GLN A 133 -5.18 6.74 -6.54
N SER A 134 -5.65 7.98 -6.49
CA SER A 134 -5.85 8.77 -7.71
C SER A 134 -4.52 9.02 -8.42
N ASP A 135 -4.57 9.28 -9.73
CA ASP A 135 -3.37 9.70 -10.47
C ASP A 135 -2.75 10.96 -9.84
N GLY A 136 -3.57 11.91 -9.37
CA GLY A 136 -3.10 13.13 -8.72
C GLY A 136 -2.32 12.85 -7.43
N ASP A 137 -2.82 11.94 -6.59
CA ASP A 137 -2.14 11.52 -5.37
C ASP A 137 -0.83 10.79 -5.68
N CYS A 138 -0.84 9.88 -6.66
CA CYS A 138 0.37 9.17 -7.08
C CYS A 138 1.46 10.13 -7.58
N LEU A 139 1.10 11.12 -8.41
CA LEU A 139 2.02 12.13 -8.92
C LEU A 139 2.63 12.97 -7.79
N SER A 140 1.79 13.37 -6.83
CA SER A 140 2.21 14.15 -5.66
C SER A 140 3.14 13.36 -4.75
N LEU A 141 2.78 12.12 -4.42
CA LEU A 141 3.54 11.25 -3.50
C LEU A 141 4.89 10.83 -4.10
N LEU A 142 4.91 10.42 -5.36
CA LEU A 142 6.11 9.92 -6.03
C LEU A 142 6.95 11.03 -6.68
N LYS A 143 6.46 12.27 -6.71
CA LYS A 143 7.12 13.42 -7.34
C LYS A 143 7.56 13.13 -8.78
N CYS A 144 6.70 12.47 -9.55
CA CYS A 144 6.97 12.06 -10.93
C CYS A 144 6.03 12.76 -11.93
N SER A 145 6.36 12.68 -13.23
CA SER A 145 5.47 13.21 -14.27
C SER A 145 4.33 12.25 -14.61
N ARG A 146 3.24 12.76 -15.20
CA ARG A 146 2.15 11.92 -15.73
C ARG A 146 2.65 10.90 -16.75
N ARG A 147 3.66 11.27 -17.54
CA ARG A 147 4.28 10.37 -18.53
C ARG A 147 4.99 9.20 -17.85
N ASP A 148 5.75 9.47 -16.79
CA ASP A 148 6.45 8.43 -16.03
C ASP A 148 5.47 7.49 -15.34
N LEU A 149 4.45 8.04 -14.68
CA LEU A 149 3.38 7.25 -14.05
C LEU A 149 2.72 6.30 -15.05
N MET A 150 2.34 6.81 -16.22
CA MET A 150 1.66 5.99 -17.22
C MET A 150 2.54 4.88 -17.78
N ILE A 151 3.80 5.19 -18.08
CA ILE A 151 4.72 4.19 -18.63
C ILE A 151 5.05 3.14 -17.57
N ALA A 152 5.32 3.53 -16.33
CA ALA A 152 5.59 2.59 -15.25
C ALA A 152 4.40 1.66 -14.98
N ARG A 153 3.17 2.20 -15.03
CA ARG A 153 1.94 1.40 -14.92
C ARG A 153 1.82 0.39 -16.06
N GLU A 154 2.08 0.81 -17.29
CA GLU A 154 2.06 -0.07 -18.46
C GLU A 154 3.12 -1.18 -18.38
N LEU A 155 4.35 -0.83 -17.99
CA LEU A 155 5.43 -1.80 -17.80
C LEU A 155 5.09 -2.82 -16.71
N ALA A 156 4.58 -2.37 -15.57
CA ALA A 156 4.15 -3.25 -14.50
C ALA A 156 3.07 -4.23 -14.96
N LEU A 157 2.01 -3.73 -15.62
CA LEU A 157 0.93 -4.58 -16.12
C LEU A 157 1.40 -5.59 -17.15
N ARG A 158 2.26 -5.18 -18.10
CA ARG A 158 2.84 -6.09 -19.10
C ARG A 158 3.69 -7.17 -18.44
N PHE A 159 4.53 -6.81 -17.48
CA PHE A 159 5.36 -7.77 -16.74
C PHE A 159 4.51 -8.78 -15.97
N LEU A 160 3.44 -8.33 -15.32
CA LEU A 160 2.56 -9.22 -14.56
C LEU A 160 1.73 -10.13 -15.48
N ALA A 161 1.31 -9.64 -16.64
CA ALA A 161 0.59 -10.44 -17.63
C ALA A 161 1.46 -11.55 -18.24
N THR A 162 2.78 -11.33 -18.40
CA THR A 162 3.69 -12.39 -18.87
C THR A 162 4.03 -13.41 -17.79
N ALA A 163 4.01 -12.99 -16.52
CA ALA A 163 4.18 -13.87 -15.36
C ALA A 163 2.94 -14.76 -15.12
N ASP A 164 1.74 -14.25 -15.43
CA ASP A 164 0.47 -14.96 -15.32
C ASP A 164 0.16 -15.75 -16.60
N LYS A 165 0.71 -16.96 -16.74
CA LYS A 165 0.52 -17.82 -17.95
C LYS A 165 -0.92 -18.35 -18.14
N GLY A 166 -1.91 -17.83 -17.42
CA GLY A 166 -3.34 -18.10 -17.61
C GLY A 166 -4.14 -16.85 -17.28
N GLY A 167 -4.22 -15.91 -18.23
CA GLY A 167 -4.66 -14.51 -18.06
C GLY A 167 -6.06 -14.24 -17.48
N ASP A 168 -6.79 -15.26 -17.05
CA ASP A 168 -8.02 -15.14 -16.25
C ASP A 168 -7.72 -14.92 -14.76
N HIS A 169 -6.55 -15.37 -14.27
CA HIS A 169 -6.21 -15.29 -12.85
C HIS A 169 -5.82 -13.90 -12.38
N LEU A 170 -5.21 -13.05 -13.20
CA LEU A 170 -4.79 -11.71 -12.77
C LEU A 170 -5.97 -10.82 -12.38
N HIS A 171 -7.06 -10.84 -13.14
CA HIS A 171 -8.25 -10.04 -12.82
C HIS A 171 -8.95 -10.56 -11.55
N GLU A 172 -9.14 -11.88 -11.43
CA GLU A 172 -9.71 -12.48 -10.23
C GLU A 172 -8.82 -12.29 -8.99
N ALA A 173 -7.50 -12.44 -9.13
CA ALA A 173 -6.55 -12.25 -8.04
C ALA A 173 -6.49 -10.79 -7.60
N LEU A 174 -6.55 -9.83 -8.53
CA LEU A 174 -6.64 -8.41 -8.19
C LEU A 174 -7.97 -8.08 -7.49
N TYR A 175 -9.07 -8.68 -7.95
CA TYR A 175 -10.37 -8.50 -7.30
C TYR A 175 -10.38 -9.13 -5.91
N ALA A 176 -9.89 -10.36 -5.77
CA ALA A 176 -9.73 -11.06 -4.51
C ALA A 176 -8.76 -10.35 -3.55
N TRP A 177 -7.71 -9.72 -4.06
CA TRP A 177 -6.80 -8.90 -3.26
C TRP A 177 -7.43 -7.59 -2.83
N ARG A 178 -8.21 -6.94 -3.70
CA ARG A 178 -8.92 -5.72 -3.34
C ARG A 178 -9.98 -6.00 -2.29
N THR A 179 -10.73 -7.12 -2.42
CA THR A 179 -11.66 -7.56 -1.37
C THR A 179 -10.90 -8.00 -0.11
N PHE A 180 -9.72 -8.62 -0.25
CA PHE A 180 -8.85 -8.96 0.88
C PHE A 180 -8.35 -7.71 1.64
N LEU A 181 -8.06 -6.62 0.95
CA LEU A 181 -7.63 -5.37 1.59
C LEU A 181 -8.82 -4.54 2.13
N SER A 182 -10.05 -4.84 1.68
CA SER A 182 -11.26 -4.06 2.01
C SER A 182 -12.21 -4.76 3.00
N SER A 183 -12.06 -6.06 3.28
CA SER A 183 -12.97 -6.79 4.19
C SER A 183 -12.67 -6.52 5.67
N PRO A 184 -13.68 -6.13 6.49
CA PRO A 184 -13.54 -6.01 7.94
C PRO A 184 -13.84 -7.31 8.72
N ARG A 185 -14.11 -8.43 8.06
CA ARG A 185 -14.45 -9.71 8.71
C ARG A 185 -13.73 -10.88 8.05
N TRP A 186 -13.04 -11.67 8.86
CA TRP A 186 -12.25 -12.83 8.43
C TRP A 186 -12.80 -14.14 9.01
N PRO A 187 -12.77 -15.25 8.26
CA PRO A 187 -13.01 -16.58 8.81
C PRO A 187 -11.77 -17.05 9.59
N GLU A 188 -12.02 -17.63 10.76
CA GLU A 188 -10.99 -18.29 11.57
C GLU A 188 -10.51 -19.56 10.86
N TRP A 189 -9.19 -19.70 10.73
CA TRP A 189 -8.52 -20.95 10.35
C TRP A 189 -7.79 -21.53 11.56
#